data_AF-A0A0C9Z6G1-F1
#
_entry.id   AF-A0A0C9Z6G1-F1
#
_cell.length_a   1.000
_cell.length_b   1.000
_cell.length_c   1.000
_cell.angle_alpha   90.00
_cell.angle_beta   90.00
_cell.angle_gamma   90.00
#
_symmetry.space_group_name_H-M   'P 1'
#
loop_
_entity.id
_entity.type
_entity.pdbx_description
1 polymer ?
#
loop_
_entity_poly.entity_id
_entity_poly.type
_entity_poly.pdbx_seq_one_letter_code
_entity_poly.pdbx_strand_id
1 'polypeptide(L)'
;MDVEHVTNPIAWWQERCKSFPCLSHMAIDYLTIPATSVDVERLFSRGRLILSHVRNRLSAQSMRALLCVGLWSELGLVDSKDIFHASKLLDVIGEEEALDEGWDSIQVE
;
A
#
# COMPACT_ATOMS: atom_id res chain seq x y z
N MET A 1 -36.50 3.08 11.52
CA MET A 1 -35.45 2.80 10.52
C MET A 1 -34.68 1.64 11.11
N ASP A 2 -34.90 0.43 10.60
CA ASP A 2 -34.26 -0.76 11.17
C ASP A 2 -32.79 -0.77 10.72
N VAL A 3 -31.87 -0.63 11.68
CA VAL A 3 -30.43 -0.69 11.44
C VAL A 3 -30.04 -2.16 11.42
N GLU A 4 -29.73 -2.69 10.24
CA GLU A 4 -29.19 -4.03 10.11
C GLU A 4 -27.76 -4.05 10.67
N HIS A 5 -27.51 -4.90 11.67
CA HIS A 5 -26.18 -5.04 12.25
C HIS A 5 -25.31 -5.91 11.34
N VAL A 6 -24.37 -5.27 10.63
CA VAL A 6 -23.46 -5.95 9.70
C VAL A 6 -22.07 -6.06 10.32
N THR A 7 -21.56 -7.29 10.48
CA THR A 7 -20.25 -7.55 11.09
C THR A 7 -19.08 -7.20 10.16
N ASN A 8 -19.23 -7.39 8.85
CA ASN A 8 -18.23 -6.99 7.85
C ASN A 8 -18.90 -6.12 6.77
N PRO A 9 -18.87 -4.78 6.92
CA PRO A 9 -19.56 -3.89 6.01
C PRO A 9 -18.95 -3.89 4.60
N ILE A 10 -17.64 -4.15 4.46
CA ILE A 10 -16.97 -4.25 3.16
C ILE A 10 -17.49 -5.46 2.39
N ALA A 11 -17.51 -6.64 3.01
CA ALA A 11 -18.05 -7.85 2.38
C ALA A 11 -19.53 -7.69 2.00
N TRP A 12 -20.32 -7.05 2.85
CA TRP A 12 -21.73 -6.79 2.61
C TRP A 12 -21.97 -5.92 1.36
N TRP A 13 -21.15 -4.88 1.16
CA TRP A 13 -21.21 -4.04 -0.04
C TRP A 13 -20.69 -4.76 -1.28
N GLN A 14 -19.64 -5.58 -1.15
CA GLN A 14 -19.10 -6.41 -2.24
C GLN A 14 -20.14 -7.37 -2.82
N GLU A 15 -20.93 -8.03 -1.97
CA GLU A 15 -22.03 -8.90 -2.39
C GLU A 15 -23.12 -8.16 -3.19
N ARG A 16 -23.27 -6.85 -2.93
CA ARG A 16 -24.33 -6.00 -3.49
C ARG A 16 -23.85 -5.09 -4.62
N CYS A 17 -22.60 -5.22 -5.06
CA CYS A 17 -22.06 -4.42 -6.17
C CYS A 17 -22.89 -4.56 -7.46
N LYS A 18 -23.49 -5.72 -7.71
CA LYS A 18 -24.35 -5.93 -8.89
C LYS A 18 -25.65 -5.14 -8.82
N SER A 19 -26.23 -5.00 -7.63
CA SER A 19 -27.49 -4.28 -7.42
C SER A 19 -27.26 -2.76 -7.29
N PHE A 20 -26.11 -2.36 -6.76
CA PHE A 20 -25.78 -0.96 -6.50
C PHE A 20 -24.35 -0.63 -6.97
N PRO A 21 -24.07 -0.62 -8.28
CA PRO A 21 -22.70 -0.52 -8.78
C PRO A 21 -22.00 0.78 -8.37
N CYS A 22 -22.64 1.94 -8.44
CA CYS A 22 -21.98 3.21 -8.06
C CYS A 22 -21.91 3.38 -6.53
N LEU A 23 -22.98 3.04 -5.82
CA LEU A 23 -23.05 3.24 -4.37
C LEU A 23 -22.14 2.28 -3.60
N SER A 24 -22.01 1.03 -4.07
CA SER A 24 -21.08 0.06 -3.49
C SER A 24 -19.63 0.48 -3.63
N HIS A 25 -19.21 1.04 -4.78
CA HIS A 25 -17.87 1.60 -4.94
C HIS A 25 -17.62 2.73 -3.93
N MET A 26 -18.50 3.75 -3.91
CA MET A 26 -18.39 4.85 -2.96
C MET A 26 -18.32 4.34 -1.51
N ALA A 27 -19.20 3.40 -1.13
CA ALA A 27 -19.20 2.86 0.22
C ALA A 27 -17.91 2.10 0.55
N ILE A 28 -17.39 1.30 -0.37
CA ILE A 28 -16.11 0.59 -0.19
C ILE A 28 -14.96 1.59 -0.06
N ASP A 29 -14.94 2.65 -0.88
CA ASP A 29 -13.91 3.69 -0.81
C ASP A 29 -13.91 4.35 0.57
N TYR A 30 -15.07 4.73 1.11
CA TYR A 30 -15.16 5.31 2.46
C TYR A 30 -14.79 4.32 3.57
N LEU A 31 -15.22 3.07 3.47
CA LEU A 31 -15.01 2.05 4.51
C LEU A 31 -13.58 1.51 4.55
N THR A 32 -12.82 1.67 3.47
CA THR A 32 -11.42 1.22 3.40
C THR A 32 -10.43 2.28 3.88
N ILE A 33 -10.85 3.53 4.04
CA ILE A 33 -10.02 4.58 4.64
C ILE A 33 -9.72 4.19 6.10
N PRO A 34 -8.44 4.07 6.49
CA PRO A 34 -8.10 3.79 7.87
C PRO A 34 -8.56 4.94 8.76
N ALA A 35 -9.21 4.62 9.88
CA ALA A 35 -9.74 5.63 10.80
C ALA A 35 -8.64 6.48 11.47
N THR A 36 -7.38 6.03 11.44
CA THR A 36 -6.25 6.69 12.10
C THR A 36 -4.96 6.52 11.30
N SER A 37 -3.97 7.39 11.54
CA SER A 37 -2.61 7.27 10.99
C SER A 37 -1.78 6.14 11.62
N VAL A 38 -2.32 5.37 12.56
CA VAL A 38 -1.58 4.38 13.36
C VAL A 38 -0.89 3.33 12.48
N ASP A 39 -1.53 2.87 11.41
CA ASP A 39 -0.95 1.86 10.52
C ASP A 39 0.23 2.43 9.72
N VAL A 40 0.13 3.69 9.31
CA VAL A 40 1.21 4.42 8.65
C VAL A 40 2.38 4.65 9.63
N GLU A 41 2.09 5.05 10.87
CA GLU A 41 3.09 5.24 11.92
C GLU A 41 3.80 3.93 12.30
N ARG A 42 3.06 2.82 12.35
CA ARG A 42 3.65 1.48 12.55
C ARG A 42 4.57 1.10 11.39
N LEU A 43 4.15 1.37 10.15
CA LEU A 43 4.97 1.13 8.97
C LEU A 43 6.27 1.94 9.03
N PHE A 44 6.20 3.24 9.35
CA PHE A 44 7.39 4.08 9.51
C PHE A 44 8.25 3.67 10.70
N SER A 45 7.66 3.20 11.80
CA SER A 45 8.39 2.71 12.97
C SER A 45 9.15 1.43 12.66
N ARG A 46 8.54 0.47 11.94
CA ARG A 46 9.23 -0.70 11.40
C ARG A 46 10.32 -0.29 10.39
N GLY A 47 10.01 0.67 9.53
CA GLY A 47 10.94 1.26 8.58
C GLY A 47 12.14 1.94 9.25
N ARG A 48 12.01 2.45 10.47
CA ARG A 48 13.12 3.04 11.23
C ARG A 48 14.23 2.02 11.52
N LEU A 49 13.92 0.73 11.62
CA LEU A 49 14.94 -0.32 11.74
C LEU A 49 15.75 -0.48 10.44
N ILE A 50 15.06 -0.44 9.30
CA ILE A 50 15.69 -0.42 7.96
C ILE A 50 16.54 0.85 7.80
N LEU A 51 16.03 1.99 8.27
CA LEU A 51 16.70 3.30 8.25
C LEU A 51 17.95 3.33 9.13
N SER A 52 17.91 2.70 10.31
CA SER A 52 18.97 2.75 11.32
C SER A 52 20.14 1.81 11.02
N HIS A 53 19.88 0.62 10.47
CA HIS A 53 20.91 -0.43 10.41
C HIS A 53 21.61 -0.57 9.06
N VAL A 54 21.04 -0.09 7.94
CA VAL A 54 21.55 -0.50 6.62
C VAL A 54 22.28 0.60 5.81
N ARG A 55 21.78 1.83 5.58
CA ARG A 55 22.45 2.72 4.59
C ARG A 55 22.19 4.23 4.78
N ASN A 56 23.24 5.00 5.07
CA ASN A 56 23.28 6.49 4.98
C ASN A 56 23.11 7.06 3.55
N ARG A 57 22.70 6.24 2.56
CA ARG A 57 22.70 6.59 1.12
C ARG A 57 21.52 6.00 0.33
N LEU A 58 20.45 5.52 0.98
CA LEU A 58 19.24 5.13 0.26
C LEU A 58 18.38 6.36 -0.02
N SER A 59 17.86 6.46 -1.24
CA SER A 59 16.87 7.46 -1.59
C SER A 59 15.50 7.17 -0.97
N ALA A 60 14.62 8.16 -1.01
CA ALA A 60 13.23 7.99 -0.64
C ALA A 60 12.52 6.94 -1.52
N GLN A 61 12.88 6.85 -2.80
CA GLN A 61 12.31 5.88 -3.75
C GLN A 61 12.69 4.45 -3.36
N SER A 62 13.98 4.20 -3.15
CA SER A 62 14.49 2.90 -2.73
C SER A 62 13.92 2.48 -1.37
N MET A 63 13.75 3.42 -0.44
CA MET A 63 13.12 3.16 0.85
C MET A 63 11.65 2.75 0.70
N ARG A 64 10.87 3.48 -0.11
CA ARG A 64 9.47 3.15 -0.40
C ARG A 64 9.35 1.75 -1.00
N ALA A 65 10.18 1.43 -1.99
CA ALA A 65 10.19 0.11 -2.62
C ALA A 65 10.47 -1.01 -1.61
N LEU A 66 11.46 -0.84 -0.73
CA LEU A 66 11.78 -1.81 0.32
C LEU A 66 10.63 -2.00 1.31
N LEU A 67 9.98 -0.92 1.75
CA LEU A 67 8.83 -1.00 2.65
C LEU A 67 7.63 -1.69 2.00
N CYS A 68 7.33 -1.36 0.74
CA CYS A 68 6.25 -1.99 -0.02
C CYS A 68 6.50 -3.49 -0.21
N VAL A 69 7.69 -3.88 -0.69
CA VAL A 69 8.03 -5.29 -0.90
C VAL A 69 8.00 -6.07 0.41
N GLY A 70 8.50 -5.49 1.51
CA GLY A 70 8.42 -6.09 2.84
C GLY A 70 6.98 -6.35 3.28
N LEU A 71 6.11 -5.34 3.18
CA LEU A 71 4.70 -5.45 3.55
C LEU A 71 3.95 -6.46 2.66
N TRP A 72 4.16 -6.39 1.34
CA TRP A 72 3.52 -7.31 0.40
C TRP A 72 3.99 -8.75 0.60
N SER A 73 5.24 -8.97 0.98
CA SER A 73 5.74 -10.29 1.35
C SER A 73 5.07 -10.81 2.62
N GLU A 74 4.90 -9.98 3.66
CA GLU A 74 4.14 -10.35 4.87
C GLU A 74 2.68 -10.72 4.56
N LEU A 75 2.06 -10.02 3.60
CA LEU A 75 0.70 -10.28 3.14
C LEU A 75 0.58 -11.45 2.14
N GLY A 76 1.70 -12.08 1.75
CA GLY A 76 1.71 -13.17 0.77
C GLY A 76 1.35 -12.73 -0.66
N LEU A 77 1.48 -11.43 -0.97
CA LEU A 77 1.21 -10.86 -2.28
C LEU A 77 2.40 -10.97 -3.24
N VAL A 78 3.59 -11.29 -2.73
CA VAL A 78 4.84 -11.45 -3.50
C VAL A 78 5.51 -12.77 -3.10
N ASP A 79 5.86 -13.61 -4.09
CA ASP A 79 6.60 -14.85 -3.85
C ASP A 79 8.07 -14.53 -3.50
N SER A 80 8.62 -15.24 -2.52
CA SER A 80 10.03 -15.16 -2.15
C SER A 80 10.97 -15.47 -3.32
N LYS A 81 10.53 -16.30 -4.28
CA LYS A 81 11.29 -16.58 -5.51
C LYS A 81 11.49 -15.35 -6.36
N ASP A 82 10.45 -14.52 -6.48
CA ASP A 82 10.49 -13.29 -7.29
C ASP A 82 11.40 -12.25 -6.63
N ILE A 83 11.33 -12.13 -5.30
CA ILE A 83 12.24 -11.28 -4.51
C ILE A 83 13.69 -11.72 -4.72
N PHE A 84 13.95 -13.03 -4.65
CA PHE A 84 15.30 -13.57 -4.84
C PHE A 84 15.80 -13.34 -6.26
N HIS A 85 14.95 -13.52 -7.27
CA HIS A 85 15.30 -13.23 -8.66
C HIS A 85 15.61 -11.74 -8.85
N ALA A 86 14.76 -10.85 -8.33
CA ALA A 86 14.97 -9.41 -8.38
C ALA A 86 16.27 -8.99 -7.68
N SER A 87 16.62 -9.62 -6.54
CA SER A 87 17.85 -9.33 -5.80
C SER A 87 19.14 -9.69 -6.54
N LYS A 88 19.04 -10.53 -7.59
CA LYS A 88 20.17 -10.92 -8.44
C LYS A 88 20.31 -10.08 -9.70
N LEU A 89 19.31 -9.25 -10.01
CA LEU A 89 19.42 -8.33 -11.14
C LEU A 89 20.54 -7.34 -10.85
N LEU A 90 21.23 -6.93 -11.91
CA LEU A 90 22.23 -5.87 -11.81
C LEU A 90 21.55 -4.58 -11.35
N ASP A 91 22.25 -3.81 -10.52
CA ASP A 91 21.80 -2.47 -10.17
C ASP A 91 21.54 -1.69 -11.45
N VAL A 92 20.38 -1.02 -11.51
CA VAL A 92 20.03 -0.17 -12.64
C VAL A 92 21.01 0.99 -12.68
N ILE A 93 21.87 1.04 -13.69
CA ILE A 93 22.81 2.14 -13.89
C ILE A 93 22.04 3.28 -14.57
N GLY A 94 21.57 4.22 -13.77
CA GLY A 94 20.87 5.43 -14.19
C GLY A 94 20.73 6.39 -13.02
N GLU A 95 20.61 7.69 -13.29
CA GLU A 95 20.17 8.64 -12.26
C GLU A 95 18.75 8.26 -11.84
N GLU A 96 18.44 8.28 -10.54
CA GLU A 96 17.06 8.19 -10.10
C GLU A 96 16.32 9.40 -10.67
N GLU A 97 15.55 9.17 -11.73
CA GLU A 97 14.67 10.19 -12.30
C GLU A 97 13.74 10.66 -11.17
N ALA A 98 13.83 11.96 -10.89
CA ALA A 98 12.89 12.60 -9.98
C ALA A 98 11.48 12.33 -10.53
N LEU A 99 10.60 11.80 -9.69
CA LEU A 99 9.20 11.63 -10.07
C LEU A 99 8.64 13.00 -10.40
N ASP A 100 7.88 13.10 -11.49
CA ASP A 100 7.25 14.35 -11.90
C ASP A 100 6.44 14.97 -10.75
N GLU A 101 6.41 16.30 -10.69
CA GLU A 101 5.57 17.01 -9.72
C GLU A 101 4.11 16.57 -9.86
N GLY A 102 3.54 16.02 -8.78
CA GLY A 102 2.18 15.50 -8.77
C GLY A 102 2.05 14.01 -9.10
N TRP A 103 3.13 13.23 -9.14
CA TRP A 103 3.05 11.76 -9.29
C TRP A 103 2.26 11.07 -8.17
N ASP A 104 2.13 11.72 -7.01
CA ASP A 104 1.36 11.29 -5.86
C ASP A 104 -0.06 11.90 -5.80
N SER A 105 -0.43 12.73 -6.78
CA SER A 105 -1.76 13.35 -6.82
C SER A 105 -2.82 12.31 -7.13
N ILE A 106 -3.69 12.06 -6.16
CA ILE A 106 -4.89 11.24 -6.36
C ILE A 106 -5.92 12.12 -7.07
N GLN A 107 -6.09 11.89 -8.37
CA GLN A 107 -7.16 12.51 -9.15
C GLN A 107 -8.49 11.92 -8.68
N VAL A 108 -9.24 12.68 -7.88
CA VAL A 108 -10.61 12.33 -7.51
C VAL A 108 -11.52 12.99 -8.55
N GLU A 109 -12.05 12.19 -9.47
CA GLU A 109 -13.13 12.60 -10.39
C GLU A 109 -14.51 12.42 -9.74
#